data_AF-A1SBY6-F1
#
_entry.id   AF-A1SBY6-F1
#
_cell.length_a   1.000
_cell.length_b   1.000
_cell.length_c   1.000
_cell.angle_alpha   90.00
_cell.angle_beta   90.00
_cell.angle_gamma   90.00
#
_symmetry.space_group_name_H-M   'P 1'
#
loop_
_entity.id
_entity.type
_entity.pdbx_description
1 polymer ?
#
loop_
_entity_poly.entity_id
_entity_poly.type
_entity_poly.pdbx_seq_one_letter_code
_entity_poly.pdbx_strand_id
1 'polypeptide(L)'
;MRQNLGASVRSGVTGVAVVDVGPRARRVDDTRRSGLRISAISEILRHAGMDRLPGVGGGSRLDIRMGRKSKGERHTFMTRVPELAGTRVRHEAAALGCYYTDYLAYVICRHVDVPMELPTGEVVDHAEPPAVGDGRVQFIAKVPMTAAAIVKAEAEDMGVSLSDYIAKAICDFHEVPFEPRVMKKALKAWAKAAELPMTG
;
A
#
# COMPACT_ATOMS: atom_id res chain seq x y z
N MET A 1 -52.21 3.84 52.50
CA MET A 1 -51.89 2.53 51.87
C MET A 1 -50.53 2.09 52.42
N ARG A 2 -50.48 1.08 53.32
CA ARG A 2 -49.78 -0.23 53.18
C ARG A 2 -48.42 -0.15 52.46
N GLN A 3 -47.30 -0.75 52.86
CA GLN A 3 -46.79 -1.52 54.02
C GLN A 3 -45.29 -1.75 53.69
N ASN A 4 -44.43 -1.93 54.70
CA ASN A 4 -43.03 -2.38 54.56
C ASN A 4 -42.91 -3.86 54.11
N LEU A 5 -41.66 -4.30 53.87
CA LEU A 5 -41.09 -5.67 53.69
C LEU A 5 -40.64 -5.92 52.22
N GLY A 6 -39.49 -6.50 51.90
CA GLY A 6 -38.46 -7.20 52.65
C GLY A 6 -37.40 -7.73 51.66
N ALA A 7 -36.30 -8.25 52.21
CA ALA A 7 -35.06 -8.57 51.51
C ALA A 7 -35.05 -9.91 50.75
N SER A 8 -34.03 -10.03 49.88
CA SER A 8 -33.14 -11.20 49.67
C SER A 8 -33.63 -12.45 48.90
N VAL A 9 -32.92 -12.68 47.77
CA VAL A 9 -32.28 -13.94 47.30
C VAL A 9 -33.08 -15.25 47.29
N ARG A 10 -33.17 -15.84 46.08
CA ARG A 10 -32.87 -17.26 45.71
C ARG A 10 -33.22 -17.43 44.22
N SER A 11 -32.30 -17.83 43.35
CA SER A 11 -31.79 -19.19 43.14
C SER A 11 -32.23 -19.63 41.74
N GLY A 12 -31.26 -19.83 40.85
CA GLY A 12 -31.49 -20.32 39.50
C GLY A 12 -30.18 -20.82 38.89
N VAL A 13 -29.56 -21.81 39.53
CA VAL A 13 -28.51 -22.64 38.93
C VAL A 13 -29.06 -24.07 38.86
N THR A 14 -29.14 -24.59 37.64
CA THR A 14 -28.86 -25.95 37.12
C THR A 14 -29.68 -26.10 35.83
N GLY A 15 -29.17 -26.52 34.67
CA GLY A 15 -28.08 -27.46 34.48
C GLY A 15 -27.19 -27.21 33.26
N VAL A 16 -25.95 -27.61 33.53
CA VAL A 16 -24.84 -28.03 32.68
C VAL A 16 -25.26 -28.81 31.44
N ALA A 17 -24.74 -28.39 30.28
CA ALA A 17 -24.29 -29.30 29.22
C ALA A 17 -22.87 -28.90 28.82
N VAL A 18 -21.92 -29.48 29.54
CA VAL A 18 -20.51 -29.56 29.16
C VAL A 18 -20.43 -30.60 28.04
N VAL A 19 -19.95 -30.20 26.87
CA VAL A 19 -19.33 -31.15 25.94
C VAL A 19 -17.86 -30.78 25.87
N ASP A 20 -17.14 -31.40 26.80
CA ASP A 20 -15.71 -31.58 26.79
C ASP A 20 -15.37 -32.55 25.64
N VAL A 21 -14.74 -32.07 24.58
CA VAL A 21 -13.95 -32.92 23.69
C VAL A 21 -12.49 -32.58 23.95
N GLY A 22 -11.95 -33.29 24.94
CA GLY A 22 -10.53 -33.28 25.27
C GLY A 22 -9.65 -33.98 24.20
N PRO A 23 -8.32 -33.93 24.37
CA PRO A 23 -7.42 -33.46 23.32
C PRO A 23 -6.51 -34.56 22.74
N ARG A 24 -6.24 -34.53 21.43
CA ARG A 24 -5.05 -35.18 20.85
C ARG A 24 -4.63 -34.51 19.53
N ALA A 25 -3.62 -33.65 19.59
CA ALA A 25 -2.57 -33.51 18.57
C ALA A 25 -1.50 -32.55 19.12
N ARG A 26 -0.38 -33.12 19.58
CA ARG A 26 0.94 -33.01 18.93
C ARG A 26 1.47 -31.58 18.87
N ARG A 27 2.53 -31.37 19.65
CA ARG A 27 3.55 -30.33 19.48
C ARG A 27 3.80 -30.11 17.99
N VAL A 28 3.69 -28.87 17.54
CA VAL A 28 4.27 -28.44 16.28
C VAL A 28 5.32 -27.40 16.62
N ASP A 29 6.55 -27.82 16.39
CA ASP A 29 7.74 -27.01 16.43
C ASP A 29 7.66 -25.82 15.46
N ASP A 30 8.38 -24.81 15.89
CA ASP A 30 8.82 -23.62 15.21
C ASP A 30 9.38 -23.92 13.81
N THR A 31 8.72 -23.44 12.76
CA THR A 31 9.43 -23.00 11.54
C THR A 31 8.61 -21.94 10.81
N ARG A 32 8.97 -20.68 11.05
CA ARG A 32 8.60 -19.53 10.21
C ARG A 32 9.02 -19.80 8.75
N ARG A 33 8.10 -20.30 7.92
CA ARG A 33 8.12 -20.07 6.47
C ARG A 33 7.05 -19.04 6.15
N SER A 34 7.43 -17.77 6.18
CA SER A 34 6.71 -16.72 5.49
C SER A 34 6.68 -17.06 4.01
N GLY A 35 5.57 -17.65 3.57
CA GLY A 35 5.27 -17.80 2.15
C GLY A 35 5.17 -16.41 1.55
N LEU A 36 6.24 -16.00 0.86
CA LEU A 36 6.19 -14.93 -0.13
C LEU A 36 5.07 -15.27 -1.09
N ARG A 37 3.90 -14.64 -0.92
CA ARG A 37 2.92 -14.57 -2.00
C ARG A 37 3.53 -13.71 -3.08
N ILE A 38 4.21 -14.39 -3.97
CA ILE A 38 4.65 -13.90 -5.27
C ILE A 38 3.40 -13.31 -5.93
N SER A 39 3.28 -11.98 -5.92
CA SER A 39 2.22 -11.27 -6.61
C SER A 39 2.26 -11.66 -8.09
N ALA A 40 1.09 -11.93 -8.67
CA ALA A 40 0.90 -12.39 -10.05
C ALA A 40 1.55 -11.48 -11.12
N ILE A 41 2.04 -10.30 -10.75
CA ILE A 41 2.77 -9.36 -11.62
C ILE A 41 4.19 -9.85 -11.95
N SER A 42 4.82 -10.62 -11.05
CA SER A 42 6.19 -11.12 -11.23
C SER A 42 6.33 -12.30 -12.22
N GLU A 43 5.23 -12.81 -12.75
CA GLU A 43 5.20 -13.83 -13.79
C GLU A 43 5.21 -13.21 -15.20
N ILE A 44 4.59 -12.03 -15.36
CA ILE A 44 4.54 -11.29 -16.64
C ILE A 44 5.93 -10.76 -17.01
N LEU A 45 6.70 -10.25 -16.03
CA LEU A 45 8.06 -9.75 -16.25
C LEU A 45 9.08 -10.85 -16.56
N ARG A 46 8.81 -12.12 -16.20
CA ARG A 46 9.71 -13.24 -16.53
C ARG A 46 9.57 -13.71 -17.97
N HIS A 47 8.44 -13.44 -18.63
CA HIS A 47 8.21 -13.79 -20.03
C HIS A 47 8.65 -12.69 -21.02
N ALA A 48 8.99 -11.49 -20.56
CA ALA A 48 9.27 -10.34 -21.42
C ALA A 48 10.73 -10.20 -21.91
N GLY A 49 11.64 -11.13 -21.59
CA GLY A 49 12.95 -11.24 -22.26
C GLY A 49 13.80 -9.96 -22.33
N MET A 50 13.76 -9.10 -21.30
CA MET A 50 14.58 -7.88 -21.26
C MET A 50 15.97 -8.23 -20.70
N ASP A 51 16.88 -8.53 -21.62
CA ASP A 51 18.30 -8.71 -21.36
C ASP A 51 18.91 -7.49 -20.67
N ARG A 52 19.73 -7.77 -19.66
CA ARG A 52 20.51 -6.81 -18.88
C ARG A 52 21.36 -5.94 -19.80
N LEU A 53 21.17 -4.62 -19.76
CA LEU A 53 22.11 -3.69 -20.38
C LEU A 53 23.44 -3.62 -19.58
N PRO A 54 24.60 -3.61 -20.27
CA PRO A 54 25.92 -3.60 -19.64
C PRO A 54 26.35 -2.19 -19.23
N GLY A 55 27.27 -2.13 -18.26
CA GLY A 55 27.78 -0.90 -17.68
C GLY A 55 28.57 0.00 -18.63
N VAL A 56 28.61 1.28 -18.28
CA VAL A 56 29.58 2.26 -18.79
C VAL A 56 30.15 3.01 -17.59
N GLY A 57 31.46 2.93 -17.42
CA GLY A 57 32.22 3.63 -16.39
C GLY A 57 32.79 4.98 -16.86
N GLY A 58 33.37 5.72 -15.90
CA GLY A 58 34.44 6.69 -16.15
C GLY A 58 34.18 8.15 -15.73
N GLY A 59 34.91 8.60 -14.70
CA GLY A 59 35.13 10.02 -14.32
C GLY A 59 34.22 10.54 -13.21
N SER A 60 34.65 11.27 -12.17
CA SER A 60 35.91 11.95 -11.85
C SER A 60 36.08 11.97 -10.32
N ARG A 61 37.33 11.85 -9.89
CA ARG A 61 37.80 11.69 -8.51
C ARG A 61 38.09 13.04 -7.87
N LEU A 62 37.09 13.91 -7.70
CA LEU A 62 37.24 15.21 -7.03
C LEU A 62 36.05 15.53 -6.11
N ASP A 63 36.37 15.74 -4.83
CA ASP A 63 35.57 16.35 -3.76
C ASP A 63 34.16 15.81 -3.50
N ILE A 64 34.10 14.61 -2.91
CA ILE A 64 32.95 14.25 -2.06
C ILE A 64 33.11 15.03 -0.75
N ARG A 65 32.68 16.30 -0.75
CA ARG A 65 32.20 16.90 0.50
C ARG A 65 31.17 15.91 1.05
N MET A 66 31.35 15.46 2.29
CA MET A 66 30.42 14.62 3.05
C MET A 66 29.08 15.33 3.24
N GLY A 67 28.36 15.53 2.14
CA GLY A 67 27.04 16.11 2.06
C GLY A 67 26.02 14.99 1.90
N ARG A 68 24.86 15.16 2.53
CA ARG A 68 23.68 14.34 2.32
C ARG A 68 23.48 14.14 0.81
N LYS A 69 23.50 12.87 0.35
CA LYS A 69 23.24 12.55 -1.07
C LYS A 69 21.97 13.30 -1.50
N SER A 70 22.05 14.08 -2.58
CA SER A 70 20.87 14.75 -3.11
C SER A 70 19.83 13.68 -3.42
N LYS A 71 18.56 13.94 -3.07
CA LYS A 71 17.45 12.98 -3.17
C LYS A 71 17.05 12.62 -4.62
N GLY A 72 17.90 12.94 -5.60
CA GLY A 72 17.67 12.77 -7.05
C GLY A 72 16.56 13.68 -7.59
N GLU A 73 16.37 13.62 -8.91
CA GLU A 73 15.18 14.20 -9.55
C GLU A 73 13.92 13.41 -9.14
N ARG A 74 12.84 14.12 -8.85
CA ARG A 74 11.59 13.54 -8.34
C ARG A 74 10.38 14.10 -9.07
N HIS A 75 9.40 13.23 -9.30
CA HIS A 75 8.08 13.62 -9.78
C HIS A 75 7.11 13.79 -8.62
N THR A 76 6.29 14.84 -8.67
CA THR A 76 5.28 15.09 -7.64
C THR A 76 3.95 14.51 -8.09
N PHE A 77 3.36 13.65 -7.26
CA PHE A 77 2.00 13.16 -7.44
C PHE A 77 1.10 13.69 -6.33
N MET A 78 -0.15 13.93 -6.69
CA MET A 78 -1.23 14.18 -5.76
C MET A 78 -2.21 13.03 -5.85
N THR A 79 -2.60 12.47 -4.71
CA THR A 79 -3.53 11.34 -4.63
C THR A 79 -4.54 11.54 -3.52
N ARG A 80 -5.69 10.89 -3.63
CA ARG A 80 -6.75 10.90 -2.64
C ARG A 80 -7.07 9.47 -2.24
N VAL A 81 -7.04 9.21 -0.94
CA VAL A 81 -7.28 7.88 -0.37
C VAL A 81 -8.46 7.91 0.60
N PRO A 82 -9.15 6.78 0.83
CA PRO A 82 -10.15 6.68 1.89
C PRO A 82 -9.57 7.07 3.26
N GLU A 83 -10.41 7.62 4.15
CA GLU A 83 -10.00 8.07 5.50
C GLU A 83 -9.25 7.00 6.30
N LEU A 84 -9.65 5.73 6.18
CA LEU A 84 -8.99 4.60 6.84
C LEU A 84 -7.53 4.44 6.38
N ALA A 85 -7.29 4.50 5.06
CA ALA A 85 -5.94 4.45 4.51
C ALA A 85 -5.13 5.70 4.91
N GLY A 86 -5.77 6.88 4.88
CA GLY A 86 -5.14 8.13 5.34
C GLY A 86 -4.71 8.06 6.81
N THR A 87 -5.54 7.49 7.68
CA THR A 87 -5.21 7.27 9.10
C THR A 87 -4.01 6.34 9.27
N ARG A 88 -3.95 5.24 8.50
CA ARG A 88 -2.81 4.31 8.51
C ARG A 88 -1.52 4.97 8.03
N VAL A 89 -1.59 5.78 6.97
CA VAL A 89 -0.45 6.58 6.48
C VAL A 89 0.07 7.52 7.56
N ARG A 90 -0.85 8.25 8.25
CA ARG A 90 -0.47 9.16 9.34
C ARG A 90 0.23 8.43 10.48
N HIS A 91 -0.32 7.29 10.90
CA HIS A 91 0.24 6.47 11.97
C HIS A 91 1.65 5.97 11.64
N GLU A 92 1.84 5.33 10.48
CA GLU A 92 3.15 4.77 10.09
C GLU A 92 4.21 5.85 9.90
N ALA A 93 3.85 6.96 9.25
CA ALA A 93 4.79 8.06 9.05
C ALA A 93 5.22 8.68 10.38
N ALA A 94 4.31 8.82 11.34
CA ALA A 94 4.61 9.29 12.69
C ALA A 94 5.48 8.29 13.47
N ALA A 95 5.18 6.98 13.37
CA ALA A 95 5.99 5.94 14.00
C ALA A 95 7.44 5.90 13.48
N LEU A 96 7.63 6.22 12.20
CA LEU A 96 8.95 6.32 11.56
C LEU A 96 9.62 7.69 11.76
N GLY A 97 8.91 8.67 12.32
CA GLY A 97 9.37 10.05 12.44
C GLY A 97 9.71 10.68 11.09
N CYS A 98 8.92 10.42 10.05
CA CYS A 98 9.20 10.87 8.67
C CYS A 98 8.03 11.65 8.05
N TYR A 99 8.31 12.48 7.05
CA TYR A 99 7.25 13.19 6.34
C TYR A 99 6.37 12.24 5.52
N TYR A 100 5.06 12.53 5.43
CA TYR A 100 4.13 11.78 4.58
C TYR A 100 4.63 11.65 3.14
N THR A 101 5.24 12.70 2.60
CA THR A 101 5.77 12.72 1.23
C THR A 101 6.88 11.68 1.01
N ASP A 102 7.73 11.44 2.01
CA ASP A 102 8.82 10.46 1.94
C ASP A 102 8.30 9.05 2.21
N TYR A 103 7.40 8.88 3.20
CA TYR A 103 6.74 7.61 3.47
C TYR A 103 5.96 7.10 2.24
N LEU A 104 5.16 7.95 1.60
CA LEU A 104 4.40 7.58 0.41
C LEU A 104 5.31 7.29 -0.78
N ALA A 105 6.44 7.99 -0.92
CA ALA A 105 7.42 7.65 -1.95
C ALA A 105 8.00 6.25 -1.72
N TYR A 106 8.30 5.89 -0.46
CA TYR A 106 8.73 4.53 -0.11
C TYR A 106 7.67 3.48 -0.43
N VAL A 107 6.40 3.73 -0.07
CA VAL A 107 5.27 2.82 -0.38
C VAL A 107 5.13 2.62 -1.88
N ILE A 108 5.18 3.69 -2.67
CA ILE A 108 5.09 3.62 -4.14
C ILE A 108 6.29 2.86 -4.71
N CYS A 109 7.51 3.16 -4.26
CA CYS A 109 8.71 2.44 -4.69
C CYS A 109 8.63 0.94 -4.36
N ARG A 110 8.13 0.58 -3.19
CA ARG A 110 7.87 -0.81 -2.80
C ARG A 110 6.84 -1.49 -3.69
N HIS A 111 5.80 -0.78 -4.11
CA HIS A 111 4.76 -1.33 -4.98
C HIS A 111 5.29 -1.70 -6.36
N VAL A 112 6.20 -0.89 -6.91
CA VAL A 112 6.79 -1.09 -8.26
C VAL A 112 8.20 -1.70 -8.21
N ASP A 113 8.57 -2.33 -7.10
CA ASP A 113 9.86 -3.00 -6.89
C ASP A 113 11.11 -2.12 -7.18
N VAL A 114 10.99 -0.81 -7.00
CA VAL A 114 12.12 0.12 -7.07
C VAL A 114 12.79 0.22 -5.70
N PRO A 115 14.10 -0.07 -5.58
CA PRO A 115 14.80 0.02 -4.29
C PRO A 115 14.74 1.43 -3.71
N MET A 116 14.22 1.54 -2.49
CA MET A 116 14.25 2.74 -1.69
C MET A 116 14.44 2.37 -0.22
N GLU A 117 15.35 3.05 0.46
CA GLU A 117 15.55 2.88 1.90
C GLU A 117 14.31 3.34 2.66
N LEU A 118 14.00 2.65 3.77
CA LEU A 118 12.91 3.03 4.65
C LEU A 118 13.19 4.44 5.21
N PRO A 119 12.28 5.43 5.02
CA PRO A 119 12.51 6.77 5.49
C PRO A 119 12.28 6.81 7.01
N THR A 120 13.35 6.95 7.77
CA THR A 120 13.32 7.18 9.23
C THR A 120 13.87 8.57 9.54
N GLY A 121 13.35 9.22 10.58
CA GLY A 121 13.81 10.55 10.99
C GLY A 121 13.28 11.00 12.35
N GLU A 122 13.40 12.30 12.60
CA GLU A 122 12.96 12.97 13.84
C GLU A 122 11.83 13.97 13.57
N VAL A 123 10.98 13.70 12.58
CA VAL A 123 9.79 14.52 12.32
C VAL A 123 8.77 14.26 13.42
N VAL A 124 8.50 15.27 14.23
CA VAL A 124 7.52 15.21 15.34
C VAL A 124 6.25 15.97 15.00
N ASP A 125 6.34 16.98 14.12
CA ASP A 125 5.20 17.76 13.67
C ASP A 125 4.79 17.34 12.26
N HIS A 126 3.54 16.90 12.15
CA HIS A 126 2.94 16.53 10.87
C HIS A 126 1.74 17.42 10.58
N ALA A 127 1.91 18.32 9.62
CA ALA A 127 0.79 19.13 9.11
C ALA A 127 -0.37 18.23 8.68
N GLU A 128 -1.58 18.54 9.15
CA GLU A 128 -2.76 17.75 8.82
C GLU A 128 -3.03 17.81 7.31
N PRO A 129 -3.15 16.65 6.62
CA PRO A 129 -3.45 16.64 5.21
C PRO A 129 -4.86 17.21 4.96
N PRO A 130 -5.07 17.98 3.88
CA PRO A 130 -6.36 18.61 3.64
C PRO A 130 -7.45 17.55 3.45
N ALA A 131 -8.51 17.66 4.24
CA ALA A 131 -9.74 16.92 4.04
C ALA A 131 -10.39 17.38 2.74
N VAL A 132 -10.81 16.43 1.91
CA VAL A 132 -11.57 16.70 0.71
C VAL A 132 -13.04 16.37 1.00
N GLY A 133 -13.97 17.17 0.46
CA GLY A 133 -15.41 17.05 0.75
C GLY A 133 -16.08 15.72 0.34
N ASP A 134 -15.32 14.75 -0.16
CA ASP A 134 -15.75 13.41 -0.57
C ASP A 134 -15.40 12.32 0.46
N GLY A 135 -15.02 12.69 1.70
CA GLY A 135 -14.62 11.74 2.74
C GLY A 135 -13.28 11.07 2.48
N ARG A 136 -12.45 11.71 1.63
CA ARG A 136 -11.10 11.27 1.30
C ARG A 136 -10.08 12.26 1.83
N VAL A 137 -8.89 11.74 2.09
CA VAL A 137 -7.72 12.51 2.49
C VAL A 137 -6.81 12.68 1.29
N GLN A 138 -6.36 13.90 1.05
CA GLN A 138 -5.41 14.18 -0.01
C GLN A 138 -3.97 14.17 0.50
N PHE A 139 -3.10 13.50 -0.24
CA PHE A 139 -1.68 13.50 0.02
C PHE A 139 -0.88 13.90 -1.22
N ILE A 140 0.33 14.37 -0.96
CA ILE A 140 1.35 14.64 -1.97
C ILE A 140 2.50 13.66 -1.76
N ALA A 141 2.97 13.03 -2.83
CA ALA A 141 4.14 12.17 -2.82
C ALA A 141 5.21 12.72 -3.78
N LYS A 142 6.48 12.68 -3.38
CA LYS A 142 7.61 13.07 -4.23
C LYS A 142 8.46 11.84 -4.53
N VAL A 143 8.17 11.22 -5.66
CA VAL A 143 8.64 9.88 -6.04
C VAL A 143 9.85 9.99 -6.98
N PRO A 144 10.89 9.14 -6.85
CA PRO A 144 11.99 9.09 -7.82
C PRO A 144 11.51 8.90 -9.26
N MET A 145 12.20 9.51 -10.22
CA MET A 145 11.79 9.46 -11.64
C MET A 145 11.64 8.03 -12.19
N THR A 146 12.51 7.10 -11.77
CA THR A 146 12.43 5.69 -12.17
C THR A 146 11.09 5.06 -11.78
N ALA A 147 10.68 5.19 -10.52
CA ALA A 147 9.39 4.69 -10.07
C ALA A 147 8.23 5.46 -10.71
N ALA A 148 8.36 6.78 -10.87
CA ALA A 148 7.33 7.59 -11.52
C ALA A 148 7.07 7.19 -12.98
N ALA A 149 8.09 6.76 -13.72
CA ALA A 149 7.93 6.27 -15.08
C ALA A 149 7.16 4.94 -15.13
N ILE A 150 7.48 4.00 -14.23
CA ILE A 150 6.81 2.70 -14.13
C ILE A 150 5.32 2.89 -13.77
N VAL A 151 5.05 3.66 -12.71
CA VAL A 151 3.69 3.96 -12.25
C VAL A 151 2.84 4.60 -13.37
N LYS A 152 3.42 5.47 -14.20
CA LYS A 152 2.71 6.09 -15.33
C LYS A 152 2.35 5.06 -16.40
N ALA A 153 3.29 4.20 -16.77
CA ALA A 153 3.05 3.15 -17.75
C ALA A 153 1.96 2.17 -17.26
N GLU A 154 2.08 1.69 -16.02
CA GLU A 154 1.13 0.74 -15.44
C GLU A 154 -0.29 1.33 -15.31
N ALA A 155 -0.41 2.61 -14.93
CA ALA A 155 -1.70 3.28 -14.88
C ALA A 155 -2.36 3.38 -16.27
N GLU A 156 -1.57 3.63 -17.31
CA GLU A 156 -2.04 3.66 -18.69
C GLU A 156 -2.47 2.27 -19.19
N ASP A 157 -1.67 1.25 -18.91
CA ASP A 157 -1.94 -0.14 -19.28
C ASP A 157 -3.23 -0.67 -18.61
N MET A 158 -3.42 -0.36 -17.32
CA MET A 158 -4.66 -0.67 -16.59
C MET A 158 -5.83 0.22 -17.00
N GLY A 159 -5.60 1.27 -17.79
CA GLY A 159 -6.64 2.19 -18.22
C GLY A 159 -7.26 3.01 -17.09
N VAL A 160 -6.54 3.22 -15.99
CA VAL A 160 -6.99 3.96 -14.80
C VAL A 160 -6.30 5.32 -14.70
N SER A 161 -6.84 6.23 -13.89
CA SER A 161 -6.14 7.49 -13.64
C SER A 161 -4.89 7.26 -12.79
N LEU A 162 -3.86 8.08 -13.00
CA LEU A 162 -2.63 8.02 -12.21
C LEU A 162 -2.87 8.20 -10.70
N SER A 163 -3.82 9.07 -10.33
CA SER A 163 -4.22 9.26 -8.94
C SER A 163 -4.85 8.00 -8.34
N ASP A 164 -5.73 7.32 -9.09
CA ASP A 164 -6.40 6.10 -8.63
C ASP A 164 -5.42 4.92 -8.57
N TYR A 165 -4.46 4.82 -9.50
CA TYR A 165 -3.40 3.83 -9.43
C TYR A 165 -2.54 4.00 -8.17
N ILE A 166 -2.11 5.23 -7.88
CA ILE A 166 -1.34 5.51 -6.65
C ILE A 166 -2.20 5.27 -5.40
N ALA A 167 -3.49 5.62 -5.43
CA ALA A 167 -4.39 5.33 -4.32
C ALA A 167 -4.51 3.82 -4.09
N LYS A 168 -4.60 3.02 -5.16
CA LYS A 168 -4.59 1.55 -5.11
C LYS A 168 -3.30 1.02 -4.49
N ALA A 169 -2.13 1.51 -4.93
CA ALA A 169 -0.85 1.11 -4.36
C ALA A 169 -0.76 1.37 -2.84
N ILE A 170 -1.22 2.54 -2.39
CA ILE A 170 -1.26 2.90 -0.96
C ILE A 170 -2.25 2.00 -0.21
N CYS A 171 -3.44 1.81 -0.75
CA CYS A 171 -4.48 0.99 -0.15
C CYS A 171 -4.05 -0.47 -0.04
N ASP A 172 -3.42 -1.04 -1.07
CA ASP A 172 -2.91 -2.41 -1.07
C ASP A 172 -1.82 -2.60 -0.03
N PHE A 173 -0.86 -1.68 0.04
CA PHE A 173 0.20 -1.71 1.04
C PHE A 173 -0.35 -1.71 2.47
N HIS A 174 -1.45 -1.00 2.66
CA HIS A 174 -2.13 -0.90 3.95
C HIS A 174 -3.27 -1.89 4.12
N GLU A 175 -3.51 -2.84 3.22
CA GLU A 175 -4.64 -3.79 3.30
C GLU A 175 -6.00 -3.10 3.48
N VAL A 176 -6.24 -2.00 2.75
CA VAL A 176 -7.52 -1.29 2.68
C VAL A 176 -8.17 -1.59 1.35
N PRO A 177 -9.43 -2.08 1.30
CA PRO A 177 -10.10 -2.35 0.04
C PRO A 177 -10.32 -1.05 -0.74
N PHE A 178 -9.81 -1.01 -1.97
CA PHE A 178 -10.00 0.09 -2.89
C PHE A 178 -9.91 -0.45 -4.31
N GLU A 179 -10.90 -0.11 -5.13
CA GLU A 179 -10.91 -0.50 -6.54
C GLU A 179 -10.82 0.77 -7.40
N PRO A 180 -9.79 0.90 -8.25
CA PRO A 180 -9.61 2.06 -9.10
C PRO A 180 -10.67 2.10 -10.20
N ARG A 181 -11.04 3.30 -10.64
CA ARG A 181 -12.03 3.45 -11.71
C ARG A 181 -11.36 3.40 -13.07
N VAL A 182 -11.75 2.42 -13.89
CA VAL A 182 -11.32 2.36 -15.29
C VAL A 182 -11.90 3.56 -16.05
N MET A 183 -11.03 4.24 -16.79
CA MET A 183 -11.42 5.39 -17.59
C MET A 183 -12.31 4.96 -18.76
N LYS A 184 -13.33 5.76 -19.06
CA LYS A 184 -14.23 5.54 -20.21
C LYS A 184 -13.47 5.37 -21.54
N LYS A 185 -12.33 6.06 -21.70
CA LYS A 185 -11.45 5.93 -22.88
C LYS A 185 -10.87 4.51 -23.01
N ALA A 186 -10.40 3.94 -21.91
CA ALA A 186 -9.83 2.58 -21.89
C ALA A 186 -10.91 1.53 -22.21
N LEU A 187 -12.09 1.64 -21.58
CA LEU A 187 -13.22 0.75 -21.88
C LEU A 187 -13.59 0.75 -23.37
N LYS A 188 -13.63 1.94 -24.00
CA LYS A 188 -13.88 2.07 -25.44
C LYS A 188 -12.78 1.46 -26.29
N ALA A 189 -11.51 1.65 -25.91
CA ALA A 189 -10.38 1.11 -26.64
C ALA A 189 -10.38 -0.43 -26.62
N TRP A 190 -10.66 -1.03 -25.45
CA TRP A 190 -10.75 -2.48 -25.30
C TRP A 190 -11.96 -3.08 -26.03
N ALA A 191 -13.12 -2.42 -25.99
CA ALA A 191 -14.28 -2.83 -26.77
C ALA A 191 -13.96 -2.85 -28.28
N LYS A 192 -13.30 -1.80 -28.79
CA LYS A 192 -12.85 -1.74 -30.19
C LYS A 192 -11.82 -2.83 -30.53
N ALA A 193 -10.90 -3.13 -29.62
CA ALA A 193 -9.91 -4.18 -29.82
C ALA A 193 -10.55 -5.58 -29.88
N ALA A 194 -11.61 -5.81 -29.10
CA ALA A 194 -12.36 -7.06 -29.10
C ALA A 194 -13.23 -7.28 -30.36
N GLU A 195 -13.63 -6.20 -31.05
CA GLU A 195 -14.40 -6.25 -32.30
C GLU A 195 -13.53 -6.51 -33.55
N LEU A 196 -12.20 -6.41 -33.44
CA LEU A 196 -11.32 -6.72 -34.56
C LEU A 196 -11.32 -8.24 -34.80
N PRO A 197 -11.77 -8.73 -35.97
CA PRO A 197 -11.71 -10.16 -36.26
C PRO A 197 -10.26 -10.61 -36.20
N MET A 198 -10.04 -11.79 -35.59
CA MET A 198 -8.79 -12.55 -35.64
C MET A 198 -8.50 -12.94 -37.10
N THR A 199 -8.10 -11.99 -37.94
CA THR A 199 -7.61 -12.26 -39.28
C THR A 199 -6.13 -12.52 -39.19
N GLY A 200 -5.81 -13.82 -39.14
CA GLY A 200 -4.49 -14.41 -39.27
C GLY A 200 -4.65 -15.90 -39.46
#